data_AF-A0A5D0JKH5-F1
#
_entry.id   AF-A0A5D0JKH5-F1
#
_cell.length_a   1.000
_cell.length_b   1.000
_cell.length_c   1.000
_cell.angle_alpha   90.00
_cell.angle_beta   90.00
_cell.angle_gamma   90.00
#
_symmetry.space_group_name_H-M   'P 1'
#
loop_
_entity.id
_entity.type
_entity.pdbx_description
1 polymer ?
#
loop_
_entity_poly.entity_id
_entity_poly.type
_entity_poly.pdbx_seq_one_letter_code
_entity_poly.pdbx_strand_id
1 'polypeptide(L)'
;SFFESFPVGLKKAKDRVVSYWDQLGAIFTPSTGAYKGVGGFKAIYDIFPKTWSWQSFWSITAFLSIMLGVLNLLPIPALDGGHVMFLLYEMVSGRKPGDKFMEYAQMVGFFILIALVLFANGNDIYKA
;
A
#
# COMPACT_ATOMS: atom_id res chain seq x y z
N SER A 1 -25.63 -24.02 -3.74
CA SER A 1 -26.16 -24.19 -2.36
C SER A 1 -25.34 -23.40 -1.35
N PHE A 2 -25.90 -23.02 -0.19
CA PHE A 2 -25.20 -22.31 0.90
C PHE A 2 -23.97 -23.08 1.44
N PHE A 3 -24.01 -24.41 1.39
CA PHE A 3 -22.88 -25.22 1.83
C PHE A 3 -21.82 -25.42 0.73
N GLU A 4 -22.19 -25.30 -0.55
CA GLU A 4 -21.25 -25.34 -1.68
C GLU A 4 -20.48 -24.03 -1.85
N SER A 5 -20.97 -22.91 -1.31
CA SER A 5 -20.28 -21.63 -1.38
C SER A 5 -19.04 -21.56 -0.48
N PHE A 6 -18.94 -22.40 0.57
CA PHE A 6 -17.75 -22.50 1.43
C PHE A 6 -16.51 -23.03 0.70
N PRO A 7 -16.54 -24.23 0.06
CA PRO A 7 -15.38 -24.74 -0.66
C PRO A 7 -15.04 -23.87 -1.88
N VAL A 8 -16.05 -23.34 -2.57
CA VAL A 8 -15.84 -22.41 -3.70
C VAL A 8 -15.25 -21.08 -3.21
N GLY A 9 -15.69 -20.59 -2.06
CA GLY A 9 -15.17 -19.39 -1.41
C GLY A 9 -13.71 -19.53 -1.00
N LEU A 10 -13.33 -20.67 -0.40
CA LEU A 10 -11.94 -20.97 -0.05
C LEU A 10 -11.02 -21.03 -1.28
N LYS A 11 -11.48 -21.69 -2.35
CA LYS A 11 -10.72 -21.75 -3.61
C LYS A 11 -10.54 -20.35 -4.20
N LYS A 12 -11.61 -19.56 -4.30
CA LYS A 12 -11.56 -18.18 -4.76
C LYS A 12 -10.66 -17.30 -3.88
N ALA A 13 -10.70 -17.47 -2.56
CA ALA A 13 -9.85 -16.73 -1.65
C ALA A 13 -8.37 -17.03 -1.89
N LYS A 14 -8.01 -18.31 -2.03
CA LYS A 14 -6.64 -18.72 -2.36
C LYS A 14 -6.18 -18.14 -3.70
N ASP A 15 -6.98 -18.33 -4.75
CA ASP A 15 -6.67 -17.83 -6.09
C ASP A 15 -6.52 -16.30 -6.08
N ARG A 16 -7.35 -15.61 -5.29
CA ARG A 16 -7.29 -14.15 -5.17
C ARG A 16 -6.04 -13.69 -4.43
N VAL A 17 -5.68 -14.32 -3.32
CA VAL A 17 -4.43 -14.05 -2.58
C VAL A 17 -3.21 -14.26 -3.47
N VAL A 18 -3.16 -15.36 -4.24
CA VAL A 18 -2.07 -15.62 -5.18
C VAL A 18 -2.03 -14.55 -6.27
N SER A 19 -3.18 -14.19 -6.85
CA SER A 19 -3.24 -13.14 -7.87
C SER A 19 -2.76 -11.76 -7.38
N TYR A 20 -2.96 -11.48 -6.09
CA TYR A 20 -2.47 -10.26 -5.48
C TYR A 20 -0.97 -10.33 -5.21
N TRP A 21 -0.45 -11.49 -4.79
CA TRP A 21 0.99 -11.72 -4.67
C TRP A 21 1.71 -11.48 -6.01
N ASP A 22 1.14 -11.98 -7.10
CA ASP A 22 1.68 -11.77 -8.45
C ASP A 22 1.64 -10.29 -8.85
N GLN A 23 0.55 -9.58 -8.51
CA GLN A 23 0.44 -8.13 -8.73
C GLN A 23 1.46 -7.34 -7.93
N LEU A 24 1.74 -7.74 -6.68
CA LEU A 24 2.79 -7.11 -5.88
C LEU A 24 4.17 -7.29 -6.53
N GLY A 25 4.49 -8.50 -6.98
CA GLY A 25 5.71 -8.74 -7.77
C GLY A 25 5.78 -7.88 -9.04
N ALA A 26 4.63 -7.66 -9.69
CA ALA A 26 4.54 -6.81 -10.87
C ALA A 26 4.72 -5.31 -10.57
N ILE A 27 4.43 -4.82 -9.35
CA ILE A 27 4.71 -3.42 -8.94
C ILE A 27 6.21 -3.16 -8.83
N PHE A 28 7.00 -4.16 -8.42
CA PHE A 28 8.46 -4.08 -8.43
C PHE A 28 9.05 -4.19 -9.86
N THR A 29 8.21 -4.48 -10.85
CA THR A 29 8.59 -4.52 -12.28
C THR A 29 8.21 -3.20 -12.97
N PRO A 30 9.17 -2.37 -13.44
CA PRO A 30 8.91 -1.00 -13.91
C PRO A 30 7.98 -0.85 -15.14
N SER A 31 7.63 -1.94 -15.83
CA SER A 31 6.89 -1.91 -17.09
C SER A 31 5.38 -1.70 -16.96
N THR A 32 4.81 -1.79 -15.75
CA THR A 32 3.35 -1.76 -15.55
C THR A 32 2.78 -0.37 -15.34
N GLY A 33 3.61 0.64 -15.07
CA GLY A 33 3.12 2.00 -14.79
C GLY A 33 2.24 2.12 -13.54
N ALA A 34 2.22 1.11 -12.66
CA ALA A 34 1.39 1.05 -11.46
C ALA A 34 1.65 2.22 -10.48
N TYR A 35 2.86 2.78 -10.51
CA TYR A 35 3.23 4.01 -9.79
C TYR A 35 2.49 5.27 -10.28
N LYS A 36 1.85 5.22 -11.46
CA LYS A 36 0.96 6.29 -11.96
C LYS A 36 -0.47 6.21 -11.40
N GLY A 37 -0.81 5.09 -10.76
CA GLY A 37 -2.09 4.88 -10.08
C GLY A 37 -2.13 5.43 -8.66
N VAL A 38 -1.05 6.09 -8.21
CA VAL A 38 -1.05 6.92 -6.99
C VAL A 38 -1.70 8.26 -7.33
N GLY A 39 -2.95 8.22 -7.81
CA GLY A 39 -3.80 9.39 -7.70
C GLY A 39 -4.13 9.61 -6.23
N GLY A 40 -4.42 10.85 -5.88
CA GLY A 40 -4.88 11.21 -4.54
C GLY A 40 -6.24 10.59 -4.21
N PHE A 41 -6.93 11.18 -3.23
CA PHE A 41 -8.21 10.64 -2.77
C PHE A 41 -9.28 10.59 -3.88
N LYS A 42 -9.18 11.45 -4.90
CA LYS A 42 -10.13 11.50 -6.02
C LYS A 42 -9.99 10.26 -6.91
N ALA A 43 -8.77 9.84 -7.24
CA ALA A 43 -8.59 8.63 -8.03
C ALA A 43 -9.10 7.38 -7.32
N ILE A 44 -8.93 7.30 -5.99
CA ILE A 44 -9.51 6.20 -5.20
C ILE A 44 -11.03 6.21 -5.30
N TYR A 45 -11.65 7.39 -5.20
CA TYR A 45 -13.10 7.56 -5.37
C TYR A 45 -13.56 7.14 -6.77
N ASP A 46 -12.85 7.54 -7.82
CA ASP A 46 -13.21 7.27 -9.22
C ASP A 46 -13.11 5.77 -9.61
N ILE A 47 -12.39 4.95 -8.85
CA ILE A 47 -12.32 3.48 -9.06
C ILE A 47 -13.61 2.78 -8.59
N PHE A 48 -14.38 3.39 -7.68
CA PHE A 48 -15.65 2.80 -7.24
C PHE A 48 -16.73 2.96 -8.32
N PRO A 49 -17.52 1.91 -8.62
CA PRO A 49 -18.58 2.00 -9.61
C PRO A 49 -19.68 2.97 -9.17
N LYS A 50 -20.28 3.69 -10.14
CA LYS A 50 -21.39 4.63 -9.90
C LYS A 50 -22.63 3.97 -9.28
N THR A 51 -22.79 2.66 -9.47
CA THR A 51 -23.87 1.85 -8.91
C THR A 51 -23.33 0.92 -7.83
N TRP A 52 -24.09 0.74 -6.75
CA TRP A 52 -23.70 -0.12 -5.65
C TRP A 52 -23.51 -1.58 -6.09
N SER A 53 -22.34 -2.16 -5.77
CA SER A 53 -22.01 -3.56 -6.02
C SER A 53 -21.18 -4.10 -4.86
N TRP A 54 -21.76 -5.03 -4.10
CA TRP A 54 -21.09 -5.70 -2.98
C TRP A 54 -19.79 -6.41 -3.43
N GLN A 55 -19.84 -7.06 -4.60
CA GLN A 55 -18.68 -7.75 -5.15
C GLN A 55 -17.53 -6.78 -5.47
N SER A 56 -17.85 -5.64 -6.08
CA SER A 56 -16.87 -4.62 -6.44
C SER A 56 -16.29 -3.95 -5.20
N PHE A 57 -17.15 -3.62 -4.23
CA PHE A 57 -16.74 -3.04 -2.95
C PHE A 57 -15.69 -3.92 -2.27
N TRP A 58 -16.00 -5.19 -2.00
CA TRP A 58 -15.05 -6.10 -1.33
C TRP A 58 -13.79 -6.35 -2.15
N SER A 59 -13.90 -6.38 -3.49
CA SER A 59 -12.73 -6.58 -4.37
C SER A 59 -11.77 -5.38 -4.36
N ILE A 60 -12.31 -4.16 -4.38
CA ILE A 60 -11.52 -2.91 -4.32
C ILE A 60 -10.95 -2.73 -2.92
N THR A 61 -11.73 -2.95 -1.86
CA THR A 61 -11.26 -2.87 -0.48
C THR A 61 -10.13 -3.86 -0.20
N ALA A 62 -10.25 -5.10 -0.68
CA ALA A 62 -9.18 -6.09 -0.57
C ALA A 62 -7.91 -5.65 -1.31
N PHE A 63 -8.06 -5.11 -2.53
CA PHE A 63 -6.94 -4.56 -3.30
C PHE A 63 -6.25 -3.39 -2.58
N LEU A 64 -7.01 -2.40 -2.09
CA LEU A 64 -6.48 -1.26 -1.33
C LEU A 64 -5.79 -1.72 -0.04
N SER A 65 -6.34 -2.71 0.67
CA SER A 65 -5.75 -3.23 1.91
C SER A 65 -4.37 -3.86 1.66
N ILE A 66 -4.22 -4.61 0.57
CA ILE A 66 -2.94 -5.22 0.20
C ILE A 66 -1.93 -4.15 -0.22
N MET A 67 -2.38 -3.16 -0.99
CA MET A 67 -1.53 -2.03 -1.39
C MET A 67 -1.03 -1.25 -0.16
N LEU A 68 -1.91 -0.99 0.82
CA LEU A 68 -1.53 -0.34 2.08
C LEU A 68 -0.57 -1.22 2.90
N GLY A 69 -0.80 -2.52 2.96
CA GLY A 69 0.12 -3.46 3.61
C GLY A 69 1.52 -3.45 3.01
N VAL A 70 1.63 -3.38 1.67
CA VAL A 70 2.94 -3.26 1.00
C VAL A 70 3.58 -1.90 1.20
N LEU A 71 2.81 -0.80 1.13
CA LEU A 71 3.32 0.53 1.43
C LEU A 71 3.87 0.61 2.87
N ASN A 72 3.20 -0.01 3.83
CA ASN A 72 3.67 -0.09 5.22
C ASN A 72 4.94 -0.93 5.37
N LEU A 73 5.23 -1.87 4.47
CA LEU A 73 6.47 -2.65 4.50
C LEU A 73 7.65 -1.93 3.83
N LEU A 74 7.43 -0.85 3.09
CA LEU A 74 8.51 -0.07 2.49
C LEU A 74 9.37 0.58 3.57
N PRO A 75 10.69 0.74 3.35
CA PRO A 75 11.62 1.33 4.31
C PRO A 75 11.50 2.87 4.34
N ILE A 76 10.30 3.38 4.59
CA ILE A 76 10.01 4.81 4.69
C ILE A 76 9.98 5.17 6.18
N PRO A 77 10.85 6.09 6.63
CA PRO A 77 10.80 6.61 7.99
C PRO A 77 9.41 7.21 8.30
N ALA A 78 8.87 6.94 9.49
CA ALA A 78 7.48 7.21 9.92
C ALA A 78 6.42 6.14 9.57
N LEU A 79 6.73 5.14 8.75
CA LEU A 79 5.88 3.94 8.56
C LEU A 79 6.45 2.73 9.32
N ASP A 80 5.64 1.66 9.45
CA ASP A 80 6.00 0.42 10.15
C ASP A 80 7.30 -0.19 9.59
N GLY A 81 7.47 -0.19 8.26
CA GLY A 81 8.64 -0.72 7.56
C GLY A 81 9.92 0.08 7.79
N GLY A 82 9.82 1.38 8.09
CA GLY A 82 10.95 2.19 8.53
C GLY A 82 11.49 1.72 9.89
N HIS A 83 10.61 1.37 10.81
CA HIS A 83 10.99 0.81 12.11
C HIS A 83 11.60 -0.59 11.95
N VAL A 84 11.02 -1.42 11.10
CA VAL A 84 11.60 -2.74 10.75
C VAL A 84 12.99 -2.58 10.16
N MET A 85 13.24 -1.58 9.30
CA MET A 85 14.56 -1.31 8.73
C MET A 85 15.58 -0.92 9.81
N PHE A 86 15.20 -0.07 10.78
CA PHE A 86 16.07 0.28 11.90
C PHE A 86 16.39 -0.91 12.81
N LEU A 87 15.41 -1.78 13.06
CA LEU A 87 15.61 -3.01 13.83
C LEU A 87 16.50 -4.02 13.09
N LEU A 88 16.33 -4.18 11.77
CA LEU A 88 17.22 -5.00 10.95
C LEU A 88 18.64 -4.45 10.95
N TYR A 89 18.80 -3.13 10.84
CA TYR A 89 20.10 -2.48 10.96
C TYR A 89 20.73 -2.71 12.34
N GLU A 90 19.97 -2.59 13.43
CA GLU A 90 20.45 -2.87 14.78
C GLU A 90 20.89 -4.32 14.94
N MET A 91 20.12 -5.27 14.40
CA MET A 91 20.44 -6.70 14.43
C MET A 91 21.74 -7.03 13.68
N VAL A 92 21.98 -6.39 12.53
CA VAL A 92 23.19 -6.62 11.70
C VAL A 92 24.40 -5.86 12.24
N SER A 93 24.23 -4.62 12.68
CA SER A 93 25.33 -3.76 13.13
C SER A 93 25.68 -3.94 14.61
N GLY A 94 24.82 -4.57 15.40
CA GLY A 94 24.96 -4.72 16.85
C GLY A 94 24.92 -3.39 17.61
N ARG A 95 24.54 -2.30 16.95
CA ARG A 95 24.53 -0.94 17.52
C ARG A 95 23.16 -0.33 17.36
N LYS A 96 22.59 0.13 18.47
CA LYS A 96 21.35 0.90 18.45
C LYS A 96 21.55 2.16 17.61
N PRO A 97 20.74 2.41 16.57
CA PRO A 97 20.76 3.70 15.88
C PRO A 97 20.50 4.82 16.92
N GLY A 98 21.29 5.89 16.86
CA GLY A 98 21.21 6.96 17.86
C GLY A 98 19.81 7.60 17.88
N ASP A 99 19.27 7.85 19.07
CA ASP A 99 17.89 8.34 19.24
C ASP A 99 17.63 9.63 18.43
N LYS A 100 18.62 10.52 18.34
CA LYS A 100 18.57 11.74 17.50
C LYS A 100 18.44 11.43 16.01
N PHE A 101 19.16 10.43 15.50
CA PHE A 101 19.08 10.05 14.09
C PHE A 101 17.69 9.51 13.75
N MET A 102 17.11 8.71 14.64
CA MET A 102 15.77 8.16 14.47
C MET A 102 14.69 9.27 14.49
N GLU A 103 14.81 10.24 15.39
CA GLU A 103 13.94 11.41 15.45
C GLU A 103 14.03 12.25 14.16
N TYR A 104 15.24 12.55 13.67
CA TYR A 104 15.43 13.26 12.40
C TYR A 104 14.89 12.48 11.21
N ALA A 105 15.17 11.18 11.13
CA ALA A 105 14.68 10.33 10.05
C ALA A 105 13.15 10.31 10.04
N GLN A 106 12.50 10.14 11.19
CA GLN A 106 11.05 10.17 11.32
C GLN A 106 10.46 11.52 10.92
N MET A 107 11.07 12.64 11.35
CA MET A 107 10.62 13.98 11.00
C MET A 107 10.72 14.22 9.49
N VAL A 108 11.86 13.88 8.88
CA VAL A 108 12.07 13.97 7.43
C VAL A 108 11.06 13.10 6.67
N GLY A 109 10.86 11.86 7.11
CA GLY A 109 9.87 10.95 6.53
C GLY A 109 8.45 11.52 6.61
N PHE A 110 8.07 12.07 7.75
CA PHE A 110 6.76 12.73 7.93
C PHE A 110 6.57 13.91 6.97
N PHE A 111 7.56 14.80 6.85
CA PHE A 111 7.49 15.92 5.91
C PHE A 111 7.40 15.46 4.45
N ILE A 112 8.17 14.45 4.06
CA ILE A 112 8.10 13.85 2.72
C ILE A 112 6.70 13.28 2.46
N LEU A 113 6.13 12.56 3.42
CA LEU A 113 4.78 12.00 3.29
C LEU A 113 3.72 13.09 3.11
N ILE A 114 3.75 14.14 3.94
CA ILE A 114 2.83 15.27 3.81
C ILE A 114 3.00 15.96 2.45
N ALA A 115 4.23 16.20 2.01
CA ALA A 115 4.51 16.79 0.72
C ALA A 115 3.97 15.92 -0.44
N LEU A 116 4.12 14.60 -0.36
CA LEU A 116 3.57 13.66 -1.34
C LEU A 116 2.05 13.64 -1.36
N VAL A 117 1.39 13.68 -0.19
CA VAL A 117 -0.08 13.76 -0.11
C VAL A 117 -0.58 15.06 -0.72
N LEU A 118 0.04 16.19 -0.39
CA LEU A 118 -0.32 17.48 -0.98
C LEU A 118 -0.07 17.50 -2.49
N PHE A 119 1.05 16.94 -2.94
CA PHE A 119 1.39 16.83 -4.36
C PHE A 119 0.40 15.93 -5.12
N ALA A 120 0.05 14.76 -4.58
CA ALA A 120 -0.90 13.84 -5.22
C ALA A 120 -2.30 14.45 -5.32
N ASN A 121 -2.79 15.08 -4.24
CA ASN A 121 -4.08 15.77 -4.25
C ASN A 121 -4.07 17.01 -5.16
N GLY A 122 -2.97 17.79 -5.19
CA GLY A 122 -2.81 18.91 -6.09
C GLY A 122 -2.74 18.48 -7.56
N ASN A 123 -2.04 17.39 -7.86
CA ASN A 123 -1.98 16.80 -9.19
C ASN A 123 -3.36 16.25 -9.63
N ASP A 124 -4.15 15.69 -8.72
CA ASP A 124 -5.53 15.29 -8.99
C ASP A 124 -6.42 16.49 -9.34
N ILE A 125 -6.24 17.64 -8.68
CA ILE A 125 -6.99 18.89 -8.97
C ILE A 125 -6.52 19.51 -10.29
N TYR A 126 -5.21 19.50 -10.57
CA TYR A 126 -4.65 20.10 -11.78
C TYR A 126 -4.88 19.26 -13.05
N LYS A 127 -4.96 17.93 -12.91
CA LYS A 127 -5.33 17.00 -14.01
C LYS A 127 -6.84 16.74 -14.12
N ALA A 128 -7.66 17.34 -13.24
CA ALA A 128 -9.13 17.24 -13.25
C ALA A 128 -9.79 18.06 -14.36
#